data_AF-A0A821RH78-F1
#
_entry.id   AF-A0A821RH78-F1
#
_cell.length_a   1.000
_cell.length_b   1.000
_cell.length_c   1.000
_cell.angle_alpha   90.00
_cell.angle_beta   90.00
_cell.angle_gamma   90.00
#
_symmetry.space_group_name_H-M   'P 1'
#
loop_
_entity.id
_entity.type
_entity.pdbx_description
1 polymer ?
#
loop_
_entity_poly.entity_id
_entity_poly.type
_entity_poly.pdbx_seq_one_letter_code
_entity_poly.pdbx_strand_id
1 'polypeptide(L)'
;MTIDPTVSSTPFASIREVSYFQAEEEILFSMHSVFRIGEVRQIDQESPLYEVHLKLTSDDDEQLRQLTDYIRGEVAGSGWYRMGKLLL
;
A
#
# COMPACT_ATOMS: atom_id res chain seq x y z
N MET A 1 -3.26 -11.00 -6.01
CA MET A 1 -3.13 -10.46 -4.64
C MET A 1 -4.03 -11.26 -3.72
N THR A 2 -3.52 -11.72 -2.58
CA THR A 2 -4.34 -12.38 -1.55
C THR A 2 -4.62 -11.36 -0.45
N ILE A 3 -5.89 -11.14 -0.14
CA ILE A 3 -6.31 -10.19 0.90
C ILE A 3 -6.44 -10.96 2.20
N ASP A 4 -5.72 -10.52 3.22
CA ASP A 4 -5.86 -11.03 4.58
C ASP A 4 -6.87 -10.15 5.35
N PRO A 5 -8.09 -10.64 5.62
CA PRO A 5 -9.11 -9.86 6.30
C PRO A 5 -8.80 -9.63 7.80
N THR A 6 -7.75 -10.26 8.34
CA THR A 6 -7.33 -10.04 9.73
C THR A 6 -6.57 -8.73 9.91
N VAL A 7 -6.07 -8.11 8.82
CA VAL A 7 -5.40 -6.81 8.85
C VAL A 7 -6.45 -5.70 8.92
N SER A 8 -6.73 -5.22 10.13
CA SER A 8 -7.80 -4.25 10.39
C SER A 8 -7.40 -2.77 10.19
N SER A 9 -6.15 -2.48 9.86
CA SER A 9 -5.63 -1.11 9.76
C SER A 9 -6.17 -0.34 8.56
N THR A 10 -6.53 -1.04 7.48
CA THR A 10 -6.93 -0.42 6.21
C THR A 10 -8.30 -0.96 5.77
N PRO A 11 -9.34 -0.11 5.75
CA PRO A 11 -10.65 -0.51 5.24
C PRO A 11 -10.61 -0.92 3.76
N PHE A 12 -11.32 -2.01 3.44
CA PHE A 12 -11.58 -2.44 2.08
C PHE A 12 -12.97 -3.08 1.96
N ALA A 13 -13.52 -3.10 0.75
CA ALA A 13 -14.81 -3.70 0.47
C ALA A 13 -14.82 -4.34 -0.92
N SER A 14 -15.54 -5.46 -1.06
CA SER A 14 -15.96 -5.91 -2.39
C SER A 14 -17.04 -4.96 -2.89
N ILE A 15 -16.89 -4.51 -4.14
CA ILE A 15 -17.85 -3.61 -4.79
C ILE A 15 -18.57 -4.28 -5.95
N ARG A 16 -18.49 -5.60 -6.06
CA ARG A 16 -19.10 -6.38 -7.14
C ARG A 16 -20.59 -6.07 -7.38
N GLU A 17 -21.35 -5.87 -6.31
CA GLU A 17 -22.81 -5.62 -6.40
C GLU A 17 -23.15 -4.19 -6.85
N VAL A 18 -22.19 -3.27 -6.77
CA VAL A 18 -22.38 -1.84 -7.05
C VAL A 18 -21.49 -1.33 -8.19
N SER A 19 -20.55 -2.15 -8.69
CA SER A 19 -19.69 -1.80 -9.82
C SER A 19 -20.49 -1.83 -11.13
N TYR A 20 -20.00 -1.08 -12.12
CA TYR A 20 -20.60 -1.06 -13.45
C TYR A 20 -20.45 -2.42 -14.17
N PHE A 21 -19.34 -3.12 -13.92
CA PHE A 21 -19.02 -4.41 -14.52
C PHE A 21 -19.10 -5.54 -13.49
N GLN A 22 -20.22 -6.27 -13.49
CA GLN A 22 -20.51 -7.32 -12.50
C GLN A 22 -19.78 -8.66 -12.77
N ALA A 23 -19.10 -8.77 -13.91
CA ALA A 23 -18.35 -9.98 -14.30
C ALA A 23 -16.96 -10.03 -13.67
N GLU A 24 -16.49 -8.94 -13.07
CA GLU A 24 -15.17 -8.82 -12.46
C GLU A 24 -15.29 -8.85 -10.93
N GLU A 25 -14.30 -9.45 -10.29
CA GLU A 25 -14.17 -9.40 -8.83
C GLU A 25 -13.32 -8.18 -8.47
N GLU A 26 -13.99 -7.12 -8.01
CA GLU A 26 -13.36 -5.85 -7.69
C GLU A 26 -13.39 -5.59 -6.18
N ILE A 27 -12.23 -5.21 -5.64
CA ILE A 27 -12.05 -4.82 -4.25
C ILE A 27 -11.59 -3.36 -4.22
N LEU A 28 -12.37 -2.52 -3.54
CA LEU A 28 -12.03 -1.13 -3.30
C LEU A 28 -11.33 -0.99 -1.94
N PHE A 29 -10.15 -0.41 -1.96
CA PHE A 29 -9.41 -0.01 -0.76
C PHE A 29 -9.64 1.48 -0.48
N SER A 30 -9.63 1.87 0.79
CA SER A 30 -9.70 3.29 1.15
C SER A 30 -8.52 4.07 0.56
N MET A 31 -8.71 5.37 0.33
CA MET A 31 -7.62 6.27 -0.02
C MET A 31 -6.49 6.20 1.02
N HIS A 32 -5.26 6.44 0.59
CA HIS A 32 -4.04 6.36 1.42
C HIS A 32 -3.67 4.95 1.91
N SER A 33 -4.22 3.90 1.30
CA SER A 33 -3.76 2.52 1.50
C SER A 33 -2.33 2.35 1.02
N VAL A 34 -1.46 1.81 1.88
CA VAL A 34 -0.04 1.58 1.56
C VAL A 34 0.20 0.10 1.29
N PHE A 35 0.81 -0.19 0.13
CA PHE A 35 1.19 -1.53 -0.28
C PHE A 35 2.71 -1.63 -0.42
N ARG A 36 3.27 -2.74 0.06
CA ARG A 36 4.66 -3.12 -0.22
C ARG A 36 4.70 -4.02 -1.44
N ILE A 37 5.66 -3.77 -2.33
CA ILE A 37 6.05 -4.74 -3.36
C ILE A 37 6.83 -5.87 -2.69
N GLY A 38 6.26 -7.06 -2.68
CA GLY A 38 6.92 -8.27 -2.17
C GLY A 38 7.78 -8.94 -3.24
N GLU A 39 7.18 -9.22 -4.39
CA GLU A 39 7.84 -9.88 -5.52
C GLU A 39 7.44 -9.21 -6.83
N VAL A 40 8.39 -9.15 -7.76
CA VAL A 40 8.15 -8.81 -9.16
C VAL A 40 8.71 -9.96 -9.99
N ARG A 41 7.85 -10.60 -10.79
CA ARG A 41 8.25 -11.71 -11.65
C ARG A 41 7.71 -11.54 -13.04
N GLN A 42 8.51 -11.89 -14.04
CA GLN A 42 8.05 -11.94 -15.42
C GLN A 42 7.12 -13.14 -15.58
N ILE A 43 5.98 -12.96 -16.25
CA ILE A 43 4.96 -14.02 -16.37
C ILE A 43 5.45 -15.14 -17.30
N ASP A 44 6.18 -14.75 -18.34
CA ASP A 44 6.80 -15.65 -19.32
C ASP A 44 8.05 -14.99 -19.89
N GLN A 45 9.05 -15.77 -20.28
CA GLN A 45 10.36 -15.28 -20.74
C GLN A 45 10.25 -14.46 -22.03
N GLU A 46 9.26 -14.75 -22.88
CA GLU A 46 9.04 -14.04 -24.15
C GLU A 46 8.04 -12.88 -24.03
N SER A 47 7.36 -12.75 -22.89
CA SER A 47 6.31 -11.74 -22.69
C SER A 47 6.86 -10.50 -21.99
N PRO A 48 6.49 -9.28 -22.43
CA PRO A 48 6.84 -8.05 -21.71
C PRO A 48 6.03 -7.86 -20.41
N LEU A 49 5.17 -8.83 -20.04
CA LEU A 49 4.28 -8.72 -18.88
C LEU A 49 4.95 -9.19 -17.59
N TYR A 50 4.77 -8.39 -16.56
CA TYR A 50 5.25 -8.67 -15.20
C TYR A 50 4.07 -8.79 -14.25
N GLU A 51 4.13 -9.79 -13.38
CA GLU A 51 3.26 -9.92 -12.24
C GLU A 51 3.95 -9.31 -11.01
N VAL A 52 3.23 -8.43 -10.31
CA VAL A 52 3.70 -7.78 -9.09
C VAL A 52 2.85 -8.27 -7.92
N HIS A 53 3.50 -8.89 -6.95
CA HIS A 53 2.86 -9.35 -5.72
C HIS A 53 2.92 -8.25 -4.68
N LEU A 54 1.78 -7.60 -4.46
CA LEU A 54 1.61 -6.56 -3.46
C LEU A 54 1.12 -7.15 -2.14
N LYS A 55 1.66 -6.64 -1.03
CA LYS A 55 1.21 -6.93 0.33
C LYS A 55 0.68 -5.66 0.98
N LEU A 56 -0.56 -5.69 1.45
CA LEU A 56 -1.12 -4.61 2.26
C LEU A 56 -0.31 -4.49 3.55
N THR A 57 0.09 -3.26 3.88
CA THR A 57 0.83 -2.98 5.12
C THR A 57 -0.13 -2.78 6.28
N SER A 58 0.37 -2.97 7.51
CA SER A 58 -0.35 -2.68 8.75
C SER A 58 0.36 -1.59 9.53
N ASP A 59 -0.31 -1.04 10.54
CA ASP A 59 0.30 -0.04 11.44
C ASP A 59 1.54 -0.58 12.17
N ASP A 60 1.58 -1.88 12.43
CA ASP A 60 2.71 -2.59 13.04
C ASP A 60 3.79 -3.04 12.05
N ASP A 61 3.75 -2.55 10.81
CA ASP A 61 4.74 -2.91 9.82
C ASP A 61 6.14 -2.38 10.21
N GLU A 62 7.04 -3.30 10.56
CA GLU A 62 8.34 -2.96 11.11
C GLU A 62 9.20 -2.11 10.15
N GLN A 63 9.18 -2.42 8.86
CA GLN A 63 9.98 -1.67 7.89
C GLN A 63 9.42 -0.27 7.69
N LEU A 64 8.09 -0.12 7.66
CA LEU A 64 7.45 1.18 7.57
C LEU A 64 7.75 2.03 8.81
N ARG A 65 7.74 1.40 10.00
CA ARG A 65 8.13 2.05 11.26
C ARG A 65 9.58 2.51 11.23
N GLN A 66 10.52 1.63 10.85
CA GLN A 66 11.95 1.97 10.75
C GLN A 66 12.19 3.11 9.77
N LEU A 67 11.54 3.09 8.59
CA LEU A 67 11.63 4.16 7.61
C LEU A 67 11.08 5.47 8.17
N THR A 68 9.93 5.43 8.84
CA THR A 68 9.29 6.60 9.43
C THR A 68 10.17 7.20 10.53
N ASP A 69 10.81 6.37 11.35
CA ASP A 69 11.70 6.82 12.42
C ASP A 69 13.00 7.42 11.88
N TYR A 70 13.57 6.84 10.82
CA TYR A 70 14.70 7.40 10.11
C TYR A 70 14.37 8.80 9.55
N ILE A 71 13.25 8.93 8.84
CA ILE A 71 12.78 10.22 8.31
C ILE A 71 12.55 11.22 9.45
N ARG A 72 11.98 10.79 10.58
CA ARG A 72 11.80 11.65 11.75
C ARG A 72 13.15 12.15 12.31
N GLY A 73 14.20 11.32 12.31
CA GLY A 73 15.54 11.70 12.74
C GLY A 73 16.17 12.76 11.83
N GLU A 74 16.03 12.59 10.52
CA GLU A 74 16.63 13.49 9.53
C GLU A 74 15.90 14.84 9.42
N VAL A 75 14.59 14.87 9.63
CA VAL A 75 13.80 16.10 9.50
C VAL A 75 13.84 16.92 10.80
N ALA A 76 14.85 17.79 10.89
CA ALA A 76 15.02 18.74 11.98
C ALA A 76 13.96 19.88 11.98
N GLY A 77 13.50 20.26 13.18
CA GLY A 77 12.54 21.33 13.41
C GLY A 77 11.34 20.90 14.26
N SER A 78 10.40 21.81 14.51
CA SER A 78 9.15 21.52 15.25
C SER A 78 7.94 22.13 14.54
N GLY A 79 6.74 21.59 14.85
CA GLY A 79 5.47 22.09 14.33
C GLY A 79 5.39 22.16 12.81
N TRP A 80 4.80 23.25 12.30
CA TRP A 80 4.55 23.47 10.88
C TRP A 80 5.82 23.46 10.01
N TYR A 81 6.95 23.91 10.54
CA TYR A 81 8.21 23.92 9.80
C TYR A 81 8.70 22.50 9.49
N ARG A 82 8.58 21.58 10.45
CA ARG A 82 8.88 20.17 10.25
C ARG A 82 7.91 19.53 9.26
N MET A 83 6.63 19.89 9.33
CA MET A 83 5.63 19.37 8.42
C MET A 83 5.84 19.86 6.98
N GLY A 84 6.22 21.12 6.78
CA GLY A 84 6.60 21.63 5.47
C GLY A 84 7.76 20.86 4.84
N LYS A 85 8.78 20.52 5.64
CA LYS A 85 9.90 19.68 5.16
C LYS A 85 9.52 18.25 4.81
N LEU A 86 8.46 17.70 5.42
CA LEU A 86 7.98 16.35 5.11
C LEU A 86 7.14 16.30 3.83
N LEU A 87 6.59 17.44 3.40
CA LEU A 87 5.68 17.56 2.26
C LEU A 87 6.35 18.11 1.00
N LEU A 88 7.60 18.57 1.10
CA LEU A 88 8.45 19.07 0.01
C LEU A 88 9.39 17.97 -0.48
#